data_AF-A0A8F3C724-F1
#
_entry.id   AF-A0A8F3C724-F1
#
_cell.length_a   1.000
_cell.length_b   1.000
_cell.length_c   1.000
_cell.angle_alpha   90.00
_cell.angle_beta   90.00
_cell.angle_gamma   90.00
#
_symmetry.space_group_name_H-M   'P 1'
#
loop_
_entity.id
_entity.type
_entity.pdbx_description
1 polymer ?
#
loop_
_entity_poly.entity_id
_entity_poly.type
_entity_poly.pdbx_seq_one_letter_code
_entity_poly.pdbx_strand_id
1 'polypeptide(L)'
;ALNLQAEPRLPAGGLDRIREQWKSTFSGTAQSALDTAFPAVSGYSVSPDGGNSTSMKCCSMTSEIFMKDLGWDSWVVHPASLTIVQCALCNPDVSPVQCPSSHTNVLDPDSQVQMPCCQPTSQEMVPIVYVDQFSTLVISSVQLTRSCSCGPGNIQQPSAE
;
A
#
# COMPACT_ATOMS: atom_id res chain seq x y z
N ALA A 1 -2.20 -1.90 12.68
CA ALA A 1 -2.96 -3.17 12.78
C ALA A 1 -4.34 -2.87 13.36
N LEU A 2 -5.39 -3.54 12.89
CA LEU A 2 -6.74 -3.42 13.48
C LEU A 2 -6.75 -4.15 14.82
N ASN A 3 -7.28 -3.53 15.86
CA ASN A 3 -7.27 -4.08 17.22
C ASN A 3 -8.51 -4.95 17.47
N LEU A 4 -8.72 -5.98 16.65
CA LEU A 4 -9.84 -6.91 16.78
C LEU A 4 -9.35 -8.22 17.40
N GLN A 5 -9.84 -8.56 18.59
CA GLN A 5 -9.47 -9.82 19.26
C GLN A 5 -10.42 -10.97 18.91
N ALA A 6 -11.67 -10.65 18.58
CA ALA A 6 -12.70 -11.61 18.19
C ALA A 6 -13.74 -10.91 17.31
N GLU A 7 -14.44 -11.69 16.47
CA GLU A 7 -15.52 -11.18 15.64
C GLU A 7 -16.74 -10.76 16.49
N PRO A 8 -17.40 -9.63 16.17
CA PRO A 8 -18.62 -9.22 16.84
C PRO A 8 -19.76 -10.21 16.66
N ARG A 9 -20.60 -10.33 17.69
CA ARG A 9 -21.87 -11.07 17.64
C ARG A 9 -22.99 -10.16 17.13
N LEU A 10 -23.12 -10.03 15.80
CA LEU A 10 -24.20 -9.26 15.20
C LEU A 10 -25.43 -10.13 14.86
N PRO A 11 -26.66 -9.59 14.97
CA PRO A 11 -27.84 -10.22 14.38
C PRO A 11 -27.69 -10.36 12.86
N ALA A 12 -28.39 -11.33 12.27
CA ALA A 12 -28.43 -11.48 10.82
C ALA A 12 -28.87 -10.17 10.14
N GLY A 13 -28.07 -9.69 9.17
CA GLY A 13 -28.30 -8.41 8.48
C GLY A 13 -28.05 -7.15 9.32
N GLY A 14 -27.52 -7.29 10.55
CA GLY A 14 -27.21 -6.17 11.43
C GLY A 14 -26.16 -5.23 10.83
N LEU A 15 -25.10 -5.79 10.24
CA LEU A 15 -24.05 -5.01 9.60
C LEU A 15 -24.52 -4.33 8.32
N ASP A 16 -25.39 -4.97 7.52
CA ASP A 16 -25.91 -4.38 6.29
C ASP A 16 -26.65 -3.07 6.57
N ARG A 17 -27.45 -3.04 7.65
CA ARG A 17 -28.11 -1.80 8.10
C ARG A 17 -27.10 -0.70 8.47
N ILE A 18 -26.04 -1.05 9.18
CA ILE A 18 -24.97 -0.11 9.56
C ILE A 18 -24.27 0.41 8.29
N ARG A 19 -24.00 -0.47 7.33
CA ARG A 19 -23.35 -0.12 6.06
C ARG A 19 -24.20 0.81 5.20
N GLU A 20 -25.50 0.55 5.10
CA GLU A 20 -26.42 1.44 4.40
C GLU A 20 -26.54 2.81 5.09
N GLN A 21 -26.59 2.83 6.42
CA GLN A 21 -26.60 4.08 7.18
C GLN A 21 -25.29 4.87 6.98
N TRP A 22 -24.14 4.19 7.02
CA TRP A 22 -22.84 4.81 6.75
C TRP A 22 -22.79 5.38 5.34
N LYS A 23 -23.17 4.59 4.34
CA LYS A 23 -23.23 5.02 2.95
C LYS A 23 -24.15 6.23 2.80
N SER A 24 -25.37 6.21 3.34
CA SER A 24 -26.28 7.34 3.26
C SER A 24 -25.75 8.61 3.93
N THR A 25 -24.99 8.48 5.02
CA THR A 25 -24.48 9.63 5.79
C THR A 25 -23.24 10.25 5.15
N PHE A 26 -22.33 9.43 4.62
CA PHE A 26 -21.00 9.87 4.18
C PHE A 26 -20.81 9.89 2.66
N SER A 27 -21.71 9.29 1.86
CA SER A 27 -21.65 9.43 0.39
C SER A 27 -21.93 10.86 -0.08
N GLY A 28 -22.70 11.63 0.69
CA GLY A 28 -23.00 13.03 0.40
C GLY A 28 -21.80 13.98 0.56
N THR A 29 -20.76 13.58 1.31
CA THR A 29 -19.53 14.36 1.50
C THR A 29 -18.39 13.89 0.60
N ALA A 30 -18.42 12.65 0.11
CA ALA A 30 -17.38 12.09 -0.76
C ALA A 30 -17.38 12.64 -2.20
N GLN A 31 -18.51 13.14 -2.70
CA GLN A 31 -18.59 13.71 -4.06
C GLN A 31 -17.75 14.98 -4.22
N SER A 32 -17.53 15.76 -3.15
CA SER A 32 -16.65 16.93 -3.18
C SER A 32 -15.15 16.58 -3.13
N ALA A 33 -14.79 15.32 -2.88
CA ALA A 33 -13.41 14.83 -2.83
C ALA A 33 -13.04 13.94 -4.03
N LEU A 34 -14.03 13.49 -4.82
CA LEU A 34 -13.81 12.62 -5.98
C LEU A 34 -13.26 13.38 -7.21
N ASP A 35 -13.31 14.71 -7.23
CA ASP A 35 -12.69 15.53 -8.29
C ASP A 35 -11.15 15.50 -8.28
N THR A 36 -10.53 14.81 -7.32
CA THR A 36 -9.06 14.57 -7.27
C THR A 36 -8.71 13.08 -7.47
N ALA A 37 -9.66 12.23 -7.87
CA ALA A 37 -9.35 10.83 -8.18
C ALA A 37 -8.57 10.74 -9.49
N PHE A 38 -7.23 10.68 -9.37
CA PHE A 38 -6.35 10.31 -10.47
C PHE A 38 -6.80 8.98 -11.06
N PRO A 39 -6.83 8.84 -12.40
CA PRO A 39 -7.31 7.62 -13.03
C PRO A 39 -6.45 6.44 -12.58
N ALA A 40 -7.12 5.34 -12.23
CA ALA A 40 -6.49 4.04 -12.04
C ALA A 40 -5.90 3.57 -13.39
N VAL A 41 -4.72 4.09 -13.72
CA VAL A 41 -3.86 3.51 -14.72
C VAL A 41 -3.27 2.27 -14.08
N SER A 42 -3.72 1.10 -14.50
CA SER A 42 -2.95 -0.13 -14.37
C SER A 42 -1.70 0.04 -15.22
N GLY A 43 -0.69 0.69 -14.64
CA GLY A 43 0.55 1.03 -15.29
C GLY A 43 1.70 0.82 -14.34
N TYR A 44 2.61 -0.03 -14.77
CA TYR A 44 4.00 -0.03 -14.36
C TYR A 44 4.56 1.39 -14.63
N SER A 45 4.56 2.26 -13.63
CA SER A 45 5.25 3.54 -13.73
C SER A 45 6.75 3.29 -13.68
N VAL A 46 7.38 3.36 -14.85
CA VAL A 46 8.81 3.18 -15.05
C VAL A 46 9.45 4.55 -15.06
N SER A 47 10.36 4.85 -14.11
CA SER A 47 11.26 6.01 -14.25
C SER A 47 12.12 5.82 -15.50
N PRO A 48 12.24 6.83 -16.38
CA PRO A 48 13.08 6.72 -17.56
C PRO A 48 14.52 6.95 -17.12
N ASP A 49 15.28 5.86 -16.99
CA ASP A 49 16.73 5.97 -16.95
C ASP A 49 17.29 5.37 -18.23
N GLY A 50 17.87 6.25 -19.06
CA GLY A 50 18.45 5.92 -20.34
C GLY A 50 19.81 5.29 -20.14
N GLY A 51 19.86 3.95 -20.12
CA GLY A 51 21.12 3.21 -20.11
C GLY A 51 20.91 1.70 -20.06
N ASN A 52 21.54 0.99 -20.99
CA ASN A 52 21.77 -0.47 -21.13
C ASN A 52 20.82 -1.42 -20.34
N SER A 53 20.05 -2.23 -21.08
CA SER A 53 18.85 -2.97 -20.64
C SER A 53 19.06 -4.17 -19.71
N THR A 54 19.96 -4.07 -18.72
CA THR A 54 20.15 -5.08 -17.66
C THR A 54 20.06 -4.48 -16.25
N SER A 55 19.73 -3.20 -16.12
CA SER A 55 19.60 -2.51 -14.83
C SER A 55 18.26 -2.85 -14.15
N MET A 56 18.32 -3.30 -12.89
CA MET A 56 17.12 -3.48 -12.07
C MET A 56 16.45 -2.14 -11.81
N LYS A 57 15.14 -2.07 -12.00
CA LYS A 57 14.32 -0.86 -11.75
C LYS A 57 13.52 -1.03 -10.46
N CYS A 58 13.15 0.08 -9.83
CA CYS A 58 12.17 0.08 -8.75
C CYS A 58 10.76 0.10 -9.35
N CYS A 59 9.97 -0.92 -9.02
CA CYS A 59 8.57 -1.04 -9.42
C CYS A 59 7.63 -0.84 -8.23
N SER A 60 6.49 -0.21 -8.50
CA SER A 60 5.32 -0.22 -7.62
C SER A 60 4.31 -1.26 -8.12
N MET A 61 4.04 -2.28 -7.32
CA MET A 61 3.03 -3.29 -7.60
C MET A 61 1.79 -2.99 -6.79
N THR A 62 0.67 -2.85 -7.48
CA THR A 62 -0.59 -2.46 -6.87
C THR A 62 -1.55 -3.64 -6.85
N SER A 63 -2.09 -3.95 -5.68
CA SER A 63 -3.10 -5.00 -5.51
C SER A 63 -4.30 -4.42 -4.77
N GLU A 64 -5.50 -4.72 -5.25
CA GLU A 64 -6.74 -4.44 -4.53
C GLU A 64 -7.16 -5.66 -3.72
N ILE A 65 -7.47 -5.45 -2.44
CA ILE A 65 -7.93 -6.47 -1.51
C ILE A 65 -9.34 -6.11 -1.10
N PHE A 66 -10.30 -7.01 -1.35
CA PHE A 66 -11.68 -6.82 -0.90
C PHE A 66 -11.86 -7.42 0.48
N MET A 67 -12.61 -6.73 1.35
CA MET A 67 -12.87 -7.21 2.72
C MET A 67 -13.55 -8.58 2.73
N LYS A 68 -14.41 -8.85 1.74
CA LYS A 68 -15.07 -10.15 1.55
C LYS A 68 -14.09 -11.30 1.32
N ASP A 69 -12.98 -11.05 0.61
CA ASP A 69 -12.01 -12.10 0.28
C ASP A 69 -11.19 -12.49 1.52
N LEU A 70 -11.16 -11.60 2.52
CA LEU A 70 -10.56 -11.84 3.84
C LEU A 70 -11.58 -12.40 4.86
N GLY A 71 -12.86 -12.49 4.51
CA GLY A 71 -13.95 -12.77 5.46
C GLY A 71 -14.16 -11.65 6.48
N TRP A 72 -13.76 -10.42 6.16
CA TRP A 72 -13.88 -9.25 7.04
C TRP A 72 -15.15 -8.45 6.78
N ASP A 73 -15.89 -8.76 5.70
CA ASP A 73 -17.15 -8.10 5.35
C ASP A 73 -18.29 -8.36 6.34
N SER A 74 -18.12 -9.30 7.28
CA SER A 74 -19.05 -9.55 8.39
C SER A 74 -18.89 -8.61 9.59
N TRP A 75 -17.83 -7.79 9.63
CA TRP A 75 -17.59 -6.83 10.71
C TRP A 75 -16.95 -5.50 10.29
N VAL A 76 -16.36 -5.41 9.09
CA VAL A 76 -15.87 -4.15 8.49
C VAL A 76 -17.01 -3.46 7.74
N VAL A 77 -17.26 -2.20 8.10
CA VAL A 77 -18.29 -1.35 7.50
C VAL A 77 -17.72 -0.62 6.28
N HIS A 78 -16.53 -0.04 6.39
CA HIS A 78 -15.88 0.75 5.34
C HIS A 78 -14.35 0.75 5.49
N PRO A 79 -13.57 0.74 4.39
CA PRO A 79 -13.99 0.61 2.99
C PRO A 79 -14.33 -0.84 2.62
N ALA A 80 -14.93 -1.04 1.45
CA ALA A 80 -15.21 -2.39 0.92
C ALA A 80 -13.96 -3.08 0.35
N SER A 81 -12.97 -2.30 -0.07
CA SER A 81 -11.66 -2.75 -0.53
C SER A 81 -10.55 -1.78 -0.14
N LEU A 82 -9.32 -2.26 -0.15
CA LEU A 82 -8.10 -1.47 0.04
C LEU A 82 -7.13 -1.72 -1.11
N THR A 83 -6.53 -0.66 -1.62
CA THR A 83 -5.41 -0.74 -2.55
C THR A 83 -4.09 -0.73 -1.77
N ILE A 84 -3.30 -1.79 -1.91
CA ILE A 84 -1.97 -1.92 -1.32
C ILE A 84 -0.91 -1.78 -2.42
N VAL A 85 0.12 -0.98 -2.14
CA VAL A 85 1.30 -0.85 -3.00
C VAL A 85 2.49 -1.55 -2.35
N GLN A 86 3.09 -2.48 -3.09
CA GLN A 86 4.33 -3.14 -2.72
C GLN A 86 5.49 -2.63 -3.59
N CYS A 87 6.60 -2.30 -2.94
CA CYS A 87 7.83 -1.87 -3.59
C CYS A 87 8.74 -3.07 -3.83
N ALA A 88 9.22 -3.26 -5.05
CA ALA A 88 10.11 -4.35 -5.41
C ALA A 88 11.09 -3.95 -6.50
N LEU A 89 12.24 -4.62 -6.54
CA LEU A 89 13.15 -4.54 -7.69
C LEU A 89 12.60 -5.44 -8.81
N CYS A 90 12.54 -4.90 -10.01
CA CYS A 90 12.01 -5.57 -11.18
C CYS A 90 13.00 -5.45 -12.34
N ASN A 91 13.22 -6.53 -13.07
CA ASN A 91 13.84 -6.49 -14.38
C ASN A 91 12.68 -6.50 -15.41
N PRO A 92 12.64 -5.61 -16.41
CA PRO A 92 11.62 -5.70 -17.46
C PRO A 92 11.54 -7.09 -18.13
N ASP A 93 12.64 -7.87 -18.13
CA ASP A 93 12.70 -9.18 -18.77
C ASP A 93 12.48 -10.39 -17.82
N VAL A 94 12.41 -10.19 -16.49
CA VAL A 94 12.30 -11.29 -15.51
C VAL A 94 11.45 -10.91 -14.29
N SER A 95 10.68 -11.88 -13.79
CA SER A 95 9.83 -11.84 -12.58
C SER A 95 10.43 -11.02 -11.42
N PRO A 96 9.60 -10.31 -10.63
CA PRO A 96 10.10 -9.42 -9.60
C PRO A 96 10.88 -10.13 -8.49
N VAL A 97 11.97 -9.50 -8.07
CA VAL A 97 12.82 -9.96 -6.97
C VAL A 97 12.47 -9.14 -5.73
N GLN A 98 12.11 -9.83 -4.64
CA GLN A 98 11.85 -9.17 -3.35
C GLN A 98 13.16 -8.57 -2.80
N CYS A 99 13.10 -7.33 -2.34
CA CYS A 99 14.24 -6.69 -1.68
C CYS A 99 14.61 -7.46 -0.41
N PRO A 100 15.91 -7.67 -0.10
CA PRO A 100 16.33 -8.22 1.18
C PRO A 100 15.80 -7.34 2.33
N SER A 101 15.17 -7.94 3.33
CA SER A 101 14.74 -7.21 4.53
C SER A 101 15.98 -6.64 5.21
N SER A 102 15.98 -5.34 5.52
CA SER A 102 17.10 -4.63 6.13
C SER A 102 17.36 -5.10 7.56
N HIS A 103 18.06 -6.23 7.71
CA HIS A 103 18.70 -6.66 8.95
C HIS A 103 20.02 -7.36 8.62
N THR A 104 21.08 -6.58 8.44
CA THR A 104 22.41 -6.75 9.06
C THR A 104 23.39 -5.82 8.37
N ASN A 105 23.92 -4.86 9.13
CA ASN A 105 25.14 -4.16 8.80
C ASN A 105 26.29 -5.18 8.84
N VAL A 106 26.48 -5.93 7.77
CA VAL A 106 27.77 -6.59 7.50
C VAL A 106 28.29 -5.93 6.24
N LEU A 107 29.06 -4.86 6.47
CA LEU A 107 29.86 -4.21 5.45
C LEU A 107 30.91 -5.22 4.99
N ASP A 108 30.68 -5.86 3.84
CA ASP A 108 31.75 -6.46 3.05
C ASP A 108 32.40 -5.32 2.25
N PRO A 109 33.67 -4.95 2.53
CA PRO A 109 34.29 -3.77 1.94
C PRO A 109 34.58 -3.88 0.43
N ASP A 110 34.39 -5.05 -0.19
CA ASP A 110 34.79 -5.31 -1.59
C ASP A 110 33.63 -5.37 -2.60
N SER A 111 32.39 -5.07 -2.17
CA SER A 111 31.20 -5.10 -3.03
C SER A 111 30.49 -3.73 -3.06
N GLN A 112 31.16 -2.67 -3.53
CA GLN A 112 30.62 -1.30 -3.53
C GLN A 112 29.67 -0.97 -4.70
N VAL A 113 28.74 -1.88 -5.03
CA VAL A 113 27.51 -1.47 -5.73
C VAL A 113 26.41 -1.48 -4.68
N GLN A 114 26.25 -0.37 -3.95
CA GLN A 114 25.06 -0.14 -3.14
C GLN A 114 23.87 -0.02 -4.10
N MET A 115 23.24 -1.16 -4.40
CA MET A 115 22.03 -1.17 -5.20
C MET A 115 20.98 -0.34 -4.44
N PRO A 116 20.43 0.73 -5.04
CA PRO A 116 19.52 1.60 -4.34
C PRO A 116 18.24 0.82 -4.05
N CYS A 117 18.04 0.48 -2.78
CA CYS A 117 16.88 -0.29 -2.35
C CYS A 117 15.58 0.43 -2.77
N CYS A 118 14.69 -0.28 -3.45
CA CYS A 118 13.35 0.20 -3.79
C CYS A 118 12.49 0.22 -2.52
N GLN A 119 12.11 1.42 -2.07
CA GLN A 119 11.42 1.63 -0.79
C GLN A 119 10.18 2.53 -0.95
N PRO A 120 9.20 2.45 -0.03
CA PRO A 120 8.10 3.39 0.03
C PRO A 120 8.60 4.83 0.18
N THR A 121 8.07 5.74 -0.63
CA THR A 121 8.39 7.19 -0.55
C THR A 121 7.22 8.04 -0.11
N SER A 122 6.00 7.53 -0.27
CA SER A 122 4.81 8.18 0.26
C SER A 122 3.87 7.16 0.88
N GLN A 123 3.19 7.61 1.92
CA GLN A 123 2.23 6.83 2.69
C GLN A 123 0.97 7.65 2.93
N GLU A 124 -0.16 6.96 3.07
CA GLU A 124 -1.46 7.57 3.37
C GLU A 124 -2.12 6.85 4.54
N MET A 125 -2.77 7.62 5.43
CA MET A 125 -3.59 7.07 6.50
C MET A 125 -5.00 6.84 5.99
N VAL A 126 -5.38 5.57 5.83
CA VAL A 126 -6.72 5.19 5.35
C VAL A 126 -7.62 4.83 6.53
N PRO A 127 -8.77 5.49 6.70
CA PRO A 127 -9.69 5.18 7.79
C PRO A 127 -10.41 3.86 7.55
N ILE A 128 -10.44 3.01 8.58
CA ILE A 128 -11.18 1.75 8.62
C ILE A 128 -12.27 1.87 9.67
N VAL A 129 -13.51 1.69 9.25
CA VAL A 129 -14.70 1.67 10.11
C VAL A 129 -15.15 0.23 10.27
N TYR A 130 -15.22 -0.23 11.51
CA TYR A 130 -15.57 -1.62 11.81
C TYR A 130 -16.33 -1.71 13.13
N VAL A 131 -16.98 -2.85 13.34
CA VAL A 131 -17.64 -3.18 14.61
C VAL A 131 -16.71 -4.09 15.42
N ASP A 132 -16.40 -3.69 16.65
CA ASP A 132 -15.52 -4.45 17.55
C ASP A 132 -16.25 -5.58 18.29
N GLN A 133 -15.53 -6.40 19.06
CA GLN A 133 -16.12 -7.52 19.81
C GLN A 133 -17.23 -7.12 20.79
N PHE A 134 -17.29 -5.85 21.20
CA PHE A 134 -18.32 -5.31 22.10
C PHE A 134 -19.51 -4.72 21.33
N SER A 135 -19.60 -4.96 20.02
CA SER A 135 -20.61 -4.39 19.14
C SER A 135 -20.56 -2.86 19.06
N THR A 136 -19.38 -2.28 19.25
CA THR A 136 -19.16 -0.84 19.17
C THR A 136 -18.62 -0.48 17.79
N LEU A 137 -19.14 0.60 17.19
CA LEU A 137 -18.62 1.15 15.95
C LEU A 137 -17.31 1.88 16.25
N VAL A 138 -16.21 1.40 15.66
CA VAL A 138 -14.86 1.94 15.84
C VAL A 138 -14.35 2.49 14.52
N ILE A 139 -13.72 3.66 14.58
CA ILE A 139 -12.97 4.25 13.47
C ILE A 139 -11.49 4.18 13.85
N SER A 140 -10.71 3.47 13.06
CA SER A 140 -9.25 3.42 13.16
C SER A 140 -8.62 3.83 11.84
N SER A 141 -7.30 3.87 11.75
CA SER A 141 -6.61 4.17 10.49
C SER A 141 -5.40 3.26 10.31
N VAL A 142 -5.18 2.86 9.06
CA VAL A 142 -4.03 2.05 8.65
C VAL A 142 -3.16 2.87 7.70
N GLN A 143 -1.85 2.79 7.87
CA GLN A 143 -0.90 3.46 7.00
C GLN A 143 -0.61 2.57 5.78
N LEU A 144 -0.88 3.06 4.58
CA LEU A 144 -0.66 2.35 3.31
C LEU A 144 0.35 3.09 2.44
N THR A 145 1.27 2.35 1.82
CA THR A 145 2.18 2.90 0.80
C THR A 145 1.40 3.37 -0.43
N ARG A 146 1.80 4.51 -1.00
CA ARG A 146 1.23 5.06 -2.24
C ARG A 146 2.22 5.10 -3.40
N SER A 147 3.51 5.26 -3.12
CA SER A 147 4.54 5.24 -4.16
C SER A 147 5.85 4.66 -3.66
N CYS A 148 6.66 4.20 -4.60
CA CYS A 148 7.98 3.62 -4.37
C CYS A 148 9.03 4.40 -5.14
N SER A 149 10.22 4.54 -4.57
CA SER A 149 11.38 4.97 -5.33
C SER A 149 12.64 4.28 -4.82
N CYS A 150 13.68 4.32 -5.65
CA CYS A 150 15.04 4.13 -5.19
C CYS A 150 15.39 5.28 -4.24
N GLY A 151 15.89 4.98 -3.04
CA GLY A 151 16.49 5.99 -2.18
C GLY A 151 17.76 6.57 -2.83
N PRO A 152 18.25 7.74 -2.38
CA PRO A 152 19.56 8.22 -2.78
C PRO A 152 20.61 7.24 -2.24
N GLY A 153 21.03 6.27 -3.07
CA GLY A 153 22.32 5.65 -2.86
C GLY A 153 23.36 6.77 -2.85
N ASN A 154 24.37 6.69 -1.98
CA ASN A 154 25.53 7.56 -2.08
C ASN A 154 26.26 7.25 -3.38
N ILE A 155 25.75 7.76 -4.50
CA ILE A 155 26.50 7.90 -5.73
C ILE A 155 27.39 9.10 -5.45
N GLN A 156 28.54 8.83 -4.83
CA GLN A 156 29.61 9.79 -4.77
C GLN A 156 30.03 10.05 -6.22
N GLN A 157 29.45 11.11 -6.79
CA GLN A 157 29.76 11.59 -8.12
C GLN A 157 31.27 11.91 -8.11
N PRO A 158 32.09 11.27 -8.97
CA PRO A 158 33.48 11.67 -9.08
C PRO A 158 33.48 13.10 -9.61
N SER A 159 33.97 14.04 -8.80
CA SER A 159 34.31 15.38 -9.26
C SER A 159 35.27 15.23 -10.42
N ALA A 160 34.83 15.63 -11.62
CA ALA A 160 35.76 15.84 -12.72
C ALA A 160 36.72 16.98 -12.33
N GLU A 161 37.99 16.79 -12.65
CA GLU A 161 39.14 17.70 -12.47
C GLU A 161 38.86 19.16 -12.85
#